data_AF-A0A6J1WFG9-F1
#
_entry.id   AF-A0A6J1WFG9-F1
#
_cell.length_a   1.000
_cell.length_b   1.000
_cell.length_c   1.000
_cell.angle_alpha   90.00
_cell.angle_beta   90.00
_cell.angle_gamma   90.00
#
_symmetry.space_group_name_H-M   'P 1'
#
loop_
_entity.id
_entity.type
_entity.pdbx_description
1 polymer ?
#
loop_
_entity_poly.entity_id
_entity_poly.type
_entity_poly.pdbx_seq_one_letter_code
_entity_poly.pdbx_strand_id
1 'polypeptide(L)'
;MYCECPEFKRCCFCLPLRKGVLFVGYFIIFSNTLSIIFNSLALSGNTDVFPFHTSGFTYIETELAFIISIVLYSIEILFNILLVYGSHQNKIKYVRIYFYFTLATTAVVFVQQIIEMTLIRYSVLIVHSVLLFICYMMLHVYIILLVRSLLKKMEISIQHSYDNQLHQIVSGDIKMDSPPYCPTVIPYENC
;
A
#
# COMPACT_ATOMS: atom_id res chain seq x y z
N MET A 1 27.15 3.98 8.50
CA MET A 1 26.46 5.23 8.14
C MET A 1 24.97 4.91 8.11
N TYR A 2 24.21 5.28 9.15
CA TYR A 2 22.77 5.01 9.17
C TYR A 2 22.10 6.03 8.25
N CYS A 3 21.65 5.59 7.07
CA CYS A 3 20.82 6.43 6.22
C CYS A 3 19.46 6.61 6.91
N GLU A 4 19.25 7.75 7.56
CA GLU A 4 17.93 8.15 8.04
C GLU A 4 17.01 8.32 6.83
N CYS A 5 16.02 7.44 6.69
CA CYS A 5 15.03 7.57 5.61
C CYS A 5 14.20 8.85 5.80
N PRO A 6 13.94 9.61 4.73
CA PRO A 6 13.24 10.89 4.81
C PRO A 6 11.83 10.73 5.37
N GLU A 7 11.49 11.53 6.38
CA GLU A 7 10.15 11.59 6.96
C GLU A 7 9.29 12.62 6.23
N PHE A 8 8.30 12.16 5.47
CA PHE A 8 7.37 13.06 4.79
C PHE A 8 6.27 13.52 5.76
N LYS A 9 6.38 14.76 6.25
CA LYS A 9 5.31 15.40 7.05
C LYS A 9 4.09 15.81 6.21
N ARG A 10 4.25 15.99 4.90
CA ARG A 10 3.21 16.42 3.94
C ARG A 10 3.28 15.56 2.66
N CYS A 11 2.12 15.19 2.11
CA CYS A 11 2.01 14.52 0.82
C CYS A 11 1.79 15.58 -0.29
N CYS A 12 2.51 15.50 -1.40
CA CYS A 12 2.43 16.45 -2.53
C CYS A 12 2.42 17.93 -2.09
N PHE A 13 3.35 18.32 -1.21
CA PHE A 13 3.52 19.68 -0.64
C PHE A 13 2.34 20.27 0.18
N CYS A 14 1.08 19.84 -0.02
CA CYS A 14 -0.10 20.53 0.49
C CYS A 14 -1.09 19.65 1.28
N LEU A 15 -1.08 18.32 1.10
CA LEU A 15 -2.08 17.45 1.71
C LEU A 15 -1.56 16.82 3.01
N PRO A 16 -2.38 16.78 4.09
CA PRO A 16 -2.02 16.04 5.29
C PRO A 16 -1.86 14.56 4.93
N LEU A 17 -0.78 13.95 5.41
CA LEU A 17 -0.32 12.60 5.04
C LEU A 17 -1.44 11.55 4.94
N ARG A 18 -2.41 11.59 5.87
CA ARG A 18 -3.55 10.67 5.90
C ARG A 18 -4.50 10.85 4.70
N LYS A 19 -4.82 12.09 4.34
CA LYS A 19 -5.66 12.38 3.15
C LYS A 19 -4.92 12.04 1.86
N GLY A 20 -3.59 12.24 1.84
CA GLY A 20 -2.74 11.85 0.71
C GLY A 20 -2.78 10.35 0.43
N VAL A 21 -2.59 9.52 1.46
CA VAL A 21 -2.64 8.04 1.31
C VAL A 21 -4.02 7.58 0.84
N LEU A 22 -5.09 8.15 1.40
CA LEU A 22 -6.45 7.83 0.97
C LEU A 22 -6.66 8.20 -0.51
N PHE A 23 -6.28 9.42 -0.91
CA PHE A 23 -6.40 9.86 -2.29
C PHE A 23 -5.65 8.95 -3.26
N VAL A 24 -4.39 8.62 -2.94
CA VAL A 24 -3.58 7.71 -3.75
C VAL A 24 -4.22 6.31 -3.82
N GLY A 25 -4.70 5.76 -2.71
CA GLY A 25 -5.37 4.46 -2.69
C GLY A 25 -6.63 4.43 -3.57
N TYR A 26 -7.48 5.46 -3.49
CA TYR A 26 -8.64 5.58 -4.37
C TYR A 26 -8.27 5.75 -5.84
N PHE A 27 -7.24 6.54 -6.14
CA PHE A 27 -6.75 6.73 -7.49
C PHE A 27 -6.24 5.42 -8.10
N ILE A 28 -5.52 4.60 -7.33
CA ILE A 28 -5.06 3.27 -7.76
C ILE A 28 -6.24 2.34 -8.02
N ILE A 29 -7.22 2.28 -7.11
CA ILE A 29 -8.43 1.45 -7.32
C ILE A 29 -9.14 1.87 -8.61
N PHE A 30 -9.30 3.17 -8.84
CA PHE A 30 -9.91 3.70 -10.05
C PHE A 30 -9.11 3.32 -11.31
N SER A 31 -7.79 3.50 -11.29
CA SER A 31 -6.89 3.13 -12.39
C SER A 31 -6.94 1.63 -12.70
N ASN A 32 -6.94 0.77 -11.68
CA ASN A 32 -7.01 -0.68 -11.86
C ASN A 32 -8.37 -1.11 -12.38
N THR A 33 -9.46 -0.47 -11.94
CA THR A 33 -10.81 -0.73 -12.44
C THR A 33 -10.92 -0.37 -13.93
N LEU A 34 -10.39 0.80 -14.34
CA LEU A 34 -10.32 1.17 -15.75
C LEU A 34 -9.48 0.16 -16.54
N SER A 35 -8.35 -0.28 -15.99
CA SER A 35 -7.49 -1.28 -16.65
C SER A 35 -8.23 -2.60 -16.87
N ILE A 36 -9.01 -3.08 -15.91
CA ILE A 36 -9.84 -4.29 -16.07
C ILE A 36 -10.87 -4.08 -17.19
N ILE A 37 -11.53 -2.93 -17.25
CA ILE A 37 -12.51 -2.61 -18.31
C ILE A 37 -11.83 -2.59 -19.68
N PHE A 38 -10.65 -1.97 -19.82
CA PHE A 38 -9.93 -1.96 -21.09
C PHE A 38 -9.49 -3.36 -21.51
N ASN A 39 -8.98 -4.18 -20.59
CA ASN A 39 -8.59 -5.56 -20.88
C ASN A 39 -9.80 -6.44 -21.24
N SER A 40 -10.95 -6.26 -20.59
CA SER A 40 -12.16 -7.02 -20.92
C SER A 40 -12.75 -6.61 -22.27
N LEU A 41 -12.71 -5.31 -22.61
CA LEU A 41 -13.09 -4.82 -23.94
C LEU A 41 -12.18 -5.40 -25.02
N ALA A 42 -10.86 -5.40 -24.79
CA ALA A 42 -9.88 -5.98 -25.71
C ALA A 42 -10.10 -7.49 -25.94
N LEU A 43 -10.53 -8.23 -24.91
CA LEU A 43 -10.90 -9.64 -25.02
C LEU A 43 -12.21 -9.85 -25.80
N SER A 44 -13.17 -8.93 -25.67
CA SER A 44 -14.55 -9.10 -26.17
C SER A 44 -14.79 -8.73 -27.63
N GLY A 45 -13.97 -7.88 -28.26
CA GLY A 45 -14.31 -7.39 -29.59
C GLY A 45 -13.24 -6.61 -30.33
N ASN A 46 -13.03 -7.03 -31.58
CA ASN A 46 -12.40 -6.31 -32.68
C ASN A 46 -10.96 -5.82 -32.43
N THR A 47 -10.03 -6.71 -32.80
CA THR A 47 -8.57 -6.57 -32.89
C THR A 47 -8.05 -5.37 -33.70
N ASP A 48 -8.91 -4.49 -34.20
CA ASP A 48 -8.54 -3.39 -35.10
C ASP A 48 -8.15 -2.11 -34.33
N VAL A 49 -8.40 -2.04 -33.02
CA VAL A 49 -8.18 -0.81 -32.22
C VAL A 49 -6.78 -0.73 -31.60
N PHE A 50 -6.04 -1.83 -31.49
CA PHE A 50 -4.69 -1.84 -30.90
C PHE A 50 -3.64 -2.47 -31.84
N PRO A 51 -2.90 -1.67 -32.64
CA PRO A 51 -1.91 -2.18 -33.59
C PRO A 51 -0.58 -2.63 -32.93
N PHE A 52 -0.53 -2.79 -31.60
CA PHE A 52 0.71 -3.13 -30.88
C PHE A 52 0.97 -4.65 -30.76
N HIS A 53 0.03 -5.51 -31.15
CA HIS A 53 0.18 -6.97 -31.10
C HIS A 53 0.80 -7.59 -32.36
N THR A 54 1.80 -6.94 -32.95
CA THR A 54 2.61 -7.53 -34.04
C THR A 54 3.96 -8.03 -33.51
N SER A 55 3.95 -8.86 -32.48
CA SER A 55 5.17 -9.57 -32.03
C SER A 55 4.87 -11.00 -31.62
N GLY A 56 4.87 -11.91 -32.59
CA GLY A 56 5.28 -13.32 -32.44
C GLY A 56 4.50 -14.27 -31.53
N PHE A 57 3.57 -13.81 -30.70
CA PHE A 57 2.81 -14.69 -29.79
C PHE A 57 1.59 -15.30 -30.49
N THR A 58 1.35 -16.57 -30.19
CA THR A 58 0.16 -17.28 -30.68
C THR A 58 -1.10 -16.72 -29.99
N TYR A 59 -2.25 -16.73 -30.67
CA TYR A 59 -3.53 -16.25 -30.13
C TYR A 59 -3.87 -16.83 -28.73
N ILE A 60 -3.43 -18.06 -28.46
CA ILE A 60 -3.66 -18.76 -27.19
C ILE A 60 -2.84 -18.14 -26.05
N GLU A 61 -1.59 -17.71 -26.31
CA GLU A 61 -0.73 -17.10 -25.31
C GLU A 61 -1.22 -15.70 -24.92
N THR A 62 -1.81 -14.96 -25.88
CA THR A 62 -2.38 -13.63 -25.61
C THR A 62 -3.63 -13.69 -24.75
N GLU A 63 -4.55 -14.64 -24.97
CA GLU A 63 -5.75 -14.76 -24.12
C GLU A 63 -5.40 -15.14 -22.67
N LEU A 64 -4.46 -16.07 -22.49
CA LEU A 64 -4.01 -16.46 -21.16
C LEU A 64 -3.39 -15.27 -20.41
N ALA A 65 -2.60 -14.44 -21.09
CA ALA A 65 -1.99 -13.25 -20.51
C ALA A 65 -3.05 -12.22 -20.05
N PHE A 66 -4.14 -12.04 -20.81
CA PHE A 66 -5.24 -11.15 -20.41
C PHE A 66 -5.96 -11.66 -19.17
N ILE A 67 -6.26 -12.96 -19.10
CA ILE A 67 -6.91 -13.57 -17.93
C ILE A 67 -6.03 -13.40 -16.69
N ILE A 68 -4.74 -13.71 -16.79
CA ILE A 68 -3.79 -13.54 -15.68
C ILE A 68 -3.74 -12.08 -15.22
N SER A 69 -3.70 -11.13 -16.16
CA SER A 69 -3.68 -9.70 -15.85
C SER A 69 -4.93 -9.25 -15.09
N ILE A 70 -6.11 -9.71 -15.49
CA ILE A 70 -7.38 -9.41 -14.80
C ILE A 70 -7.35 -9.94 -13.35
N VAL A 71 -6.85 -11.16 -13.13
CA VAL A 71 -6.73 -11.73 -11.78
C VAL A 71 -5.76 -10.90 -10.93
N LEU A 72 -4.61 -10.51 -11.47
CA LEU A 72 -3.63 -9.69 -10.76
C LEU A 72 -4.21 -8.33 -10.36
N TYR A 73 -4.86 -7.61 -11.29
CA TYR A 73 -5.51 -6.34 -10.97
C TYR A 73 -6.61 -6.48 -9.92
N SER A 74 -7.34 -7.59 -9.94
CA SER A 74 -8.38 -7.89 -8.94
C SER A 74 -7.76 -8.05 -7.54
N ILE A 75 -6.64 -8.77 -7.44
CA ILE A 75 -5.90 -8.94 -6.18
C ILE A 75 -5.37 -7.58 -5.69
N GLU A 76 -4.80 -6.77 -6.57
CA GLU A 76 -4.33 -5.42 -6.21
C GLU A 76 -5.47 -4.53 -5.70
N ILE A 77 -6.65 -4.58 -6.32
CA ILE A 77 -7.82 -3.83 -5.84
C ILE A 77 -8.17 -4.26 -4.41
N LEU A 78 -8.20 -5.56 -4.11
CA LEU A 78 -8.47 -6.06 -2.77
C LEU A 78 -7.47 -5.52 -1.72
N PHE A 79 -6.17 -5.55 -2.04
CA PHE A 79 -5.15 -5.01 -1.14
C PHE A 79 -5.23 -3.48 -1.00
N ASN A 80 -5.56 -2.75 -2.06
CA ASN A 80 -5.77 -1.30 -1.97
C ASN A 80 -7.02 -0.96 -1.14
N ILE A 81 -8.08 -1.77 -1.20
CA ILE A 81 -9.24 -1.62 -0.29
C ILE A 81 -8.80 -1.84 1.16
N LEU A 82 -7.95 -2.85 1.45
CA LEU A 82 -7.39 -3.05 2.79
C LEU A 82 -6.55 -1.85 3.26
N LEU A 83 -5.78 -1.21 2.37
CA LEU A 83 -5.06 0.02 2.70
C LEU A 83 -6.02 1.16 3.06
N VAL A 84 -7.04 1.39 2.23
CA VAL A 84 -8.03 2.45 2.45
C VAL A 84 -8.76 2.22 3.77
N TYR A 85 -9.22 0.99 4.01
CA TYR A 85 -9.87 0.59 5.25
C TYR A 85 -8.94 0.75 6.47
N GLY A 86 -7.69 0.28 6.37
CA GLY A 86 -6.69 0.40 7.43
C GLY A 86 -6.36 1.85 7.79
N SER A 87 -6.29 2.71 6.77
CA SER A 87 -6.08 4.16 6.92
C SER A 87 -7.29 4.87 7.55
N HIS A 88 -8.52 4.41 7.28
CA HIS A 88 -9.73 4.95 7.89
C HIS A 88 -9.87 4.52 9.36
N GLN A 89 -9.61 3.26 9.67
CA GLN A 89 -9.76 2.69 11.01
C GLN A 89 -8.55 2.92 11.93
N ASN A 90 -7.48 3.55 11.43
CA ASN A 90 -6.20 3.73 12.15
C ASN A 90 -5.63 2.42 12.72
N LYS A 91 -5.88 1.30 12.04
CA LYS A 91 -5.43 -0.03 12.49
C LYS A 91 -4.10 -0.37 11.81
N ILE A 92 -3.00 -0.22 12.55
CA ILE A 92 -1.62 -0.43 12.07
C ILE A 92 -1.42 -1.79 11.40
N LYS A 93 -2.08 -2.85 11.88
CA LYS A 93 -1.95 -4.21 11.36
C LYS A 93 -2.24 -4.30 9.85
N TYR A 94 -3.34 -3.69 9.37
CA TYR A 94 -3.71 -3.75 7.96
C TYR A 94 -2.75 -2.96 7.06
N VAL A 95 -2.33 -1.78 7.52
CA VAL A 95 -1.37 -0.95 6.78
C VAL A 95 0.00 -1.64 6.69
N ARG A 96 0.41 -2.37 7.74
CA ARG A 96 1.65 -3.16 7.74
C ARG A 96 1.56 -4.35 6.77
N ILE A 97 0.42 -5.04 6.71
CA ILE A 97 0.19 -6.12 5.72
C ILE A 97 0.30 -5.56 4.30
N TYR A 98 -0.37 -4.44 4.03
CA TYR A 98 -0.28 -3.78 2.71
C TYR A 98 1.15 -3.36 2.35
N PHE A 99 1.92 -2.88 3.33
CA PHE A 99 3.32 -2.52 3.11
C PHE A 99 4.17 -3.71 2.63
N TYR A 100 4.05 -4.87 3.28
CA TYR A 100 4.76 -6.08 2.85
C TYR A 100 4.28 -6.58 1.49
N PHE A 101 2.97 -6.51 1.23
CA PHE A 101 2.40 -6.82 -0.09
C PHE A 101 3.00 -5.93 -1.18
N THR A 102 3.03 -4.61 -0.98
CA THR A 102 3.58 -3.65 -1.95
C THR A 102 5.06 -3.88 -2.22
N LEU A 103 5.83 -4.26 -1.19
CA LEU A 103 7.24 -4.57 -1.33
C LEU A 103 7.45 -5.87 -2.14
N ALA A 104 6.63 -6.88 -1.89
CA ALA A 104 6.65 -8.13 -2.65
C ALA A 104 6.23 -7.92 -4.12
N THR A 105 5.17 -7.17 -4.39
CA THR A 105 4.74 -6.87 -5.77
C THR A 105 5.79 -6.07 -6.53
N THR A 106 6.47 -5.13 -5.88
CA THR A 106 7.58 -4.38 -6.51
C THR A 106 8.69 -5.33 -6.97
N ALA A 107 9.04 -6.35 -6.18
CA ALA A 107 10.03 -7.34 -6.58
C ALA A 107 9.55 -8.19 -7.77
N VAL A 108 8.27 -8.58 -7.78
CA VAL A 108 7.68 -9.34 -8.89
C VAL A 108 7.70 -8.51 -10.19
N VAL A 109 7.29 -7.24 -10.14
CA VAL A 109 7.30 -6.35 -11.31
C VAL A 109 8.72 -6.11 -11.82
N PHE A 110 9.70 -6.01 -10.91
CA PHE A 110 11.10 -5.89 -11.30
C PHE A 110 11.58 -7.12 -12.09
N VAL A 111 11.25 -8.33 -11.64
CA VAL A 111 11.59 -9.58 -12.35
C VAL A 111 10.86 -9.66 -13.70
N GLN A 112 9.56 -9.33 -13.72
CA GLN A 112 8.76 -9.31 -14.94
C GLN A 112 9.39 -8.39 -16.00
N GLN A 113 9.84 -7.20 -15.60
CA GLN A 113 10.48 -6.25 -16.50
C GLN A 113 11.77 -6.81 -17.11
N ILE A 114 12.59 -7.53 -16.33
CA ILE A 114 13.81 -8.16 -16.85
C ILE A 114 13.46 -9.18 -17.93
N ILE A 115 12.43 -9.99 -17.70
CA ILE A 115 11.97 -10.99 -18.67
C ILE A 115 11.49 -10.28 -19.96
N GLU A 116 10.66 -9.26 -19.84
CA GLU A 116 10.18 -8.49 -21.00
C GLU A 116 11.33 -7.88 -21.80
N MET A 117 12.34 -7.32 -21.13
CA MET A 117 13.53 -6.77 -21.77
C MET A 117 14.32 -7.80 -22.57
N THR A 118 14.32 -9.07 -22.15
CA THR A 118 14.99 -10.16 -22.91
C THR A 118 14.20 -10.61 -24.15
N LEU A 119 12.90 -10.34 -24.20
CA LEU A 119 12.00 -10.80 -25.27
C LEU A 119 11.83 -9.76 -26.39
N ILE A 120 11.99 -8.46 -26.08
CA ILE A 120 11.80 -7.38 -27.06
C ILE A 120 12.96 -7.35 -28.07
N ARG A 121 12.62 -7.51 -29.36
CA ARG A 121 13.61 -7.47 -30.46
C ARG A 121 13.90 -6.08 -31.00
N TYR A 122 12.97 -5.13 -30.84
CA TYR A 122 13.09 -3.79 -31.43
C TYR A 122 13.70 -2.79 -30.44
N SER A 123 14.84 -2.20 -30.81
CA SER A 123 15.60 -1.28 -29.95
C SER A 123 14.81 -0.04 -29.50
N VAL A 124 13.93 0.49 -30.35
CA VAL A 124 13.08 1.65 -30.01
C VAL A 124 12.06 1.31 -28.91
N LEU A 125 11.50 0.11 -28.93
CA LEU A 125 10.56 -0.36 -27.89
C LEU A 125 11.26 -0.60 -26.55
N ILE A 126 12.53 -1.02 -26.58
CA ILE A 126 13.36 -1.18 -25.38
C ILE A 126 13.52 0.18 -24.67
N VAL A 127 13.94 1.22 -25.39
CA VAL A 127 14.14 2.56 -24.80
C VAL A 127 12.85 3.10 -24.18
N HIS A 128 11.72 2.95 -24.90
CA HIS A 128 10.41 3.36 -24.41
C HIS A 128 9.99 2.58 -23.15
N SER A 129 10.17 1.25 -23.16
CA SER A 129 9.84 0.38 -22.04
C SER A 129 10.69 0.68 -20.80
N VAL A 130 12.00 0.93 -20.96
CA VAL A 130 12.89 1.33 -19.86
C VAL A 130 12.45 2.66 -19.25
N LEU A 131 12.08 3.64 -20.06
CA LEU A 131 11.64 4.95 -19.57
C LEU A 131 10.33 4.85 -18.78
N LEU A 132 9.36 4.09 -19.29
CA LEU A 132 8.11 3.81 -18.57
C LEU A 132 8.37 3.07 -17.26
N PHE A 133 9.26 2.08 -17.27
CA PHE A 133 9.63 1.33 -16.09
C PHE A 133 10.27 2.22 -15.02
N ILE A 134 11.19 3.12 -15.39
CA ILE A 134 11.79 4.08 -14.45
C ILE A 134 10.71 4.95 -13.82
N CYS A 135 9.79 5.52 -14.62
CA CYS A 135 8.68 6.31 -14.11
C CYS A 135 7.79 5.51 -13.14
N TYR A 136 7.48 4.27 -13.51
CA TYR A 136 6.69 3.36 -12.68
C TYR A 136 7.39 3.05 -11.35
N MET A 137 8.68 2.74 -11.38
CA MET A 137 9.49 2.47 -10.19
C MET A 137 9.57 3.69 -9.26
N MET A 138 9.71 4.89 -9.81
CA MET A 138 9.70 6.13 -9.02
C MET A 138 8.36 6.30 -8.30
N LEU A 139 7.25 6.03 -8.98
CA LEU A 139 5.90 6.08 -8.40
C LEU A 139 5.73 5.00 -7.33
N HIS A 140 6.19 3.78 -7.57
CA HIS A 140 6.13 2.68 -6.61
C HIS A 140 6.94 2.97 -5.34
N VAL A 141 8.18 3.43 -5.49
CA VAL A 141 9.03 3.84 -4.37
C VAL A 141 8.38 4.98 -3.59
N TYR A 142 7.77 5.95 -4.28
CA TYR A 142 7.03 7.03 -3.64
C TYR A 142 5.87 6.50 -2.78
N ILE A 143 5.06 5.56 -3.29
CA ILE A 143 3.97 4.93 -2.53
C ILE A 143 4.53 4.20 -1.29
N ILE A 144 5.61 3.44 -1.43
CA ILE A 144 6.23 2.70 -0.33
C ILE A 144 6.69 3.67 0.77
N LEU A 145 7.37 4.76 0.40
CA LEU A 145 7.82 5.78 1.36
C LEU A 145 6.65 6.49 2.05
N LEU A 146 5.58 6.74 1.32
CA LEU A 146 4.36 7.36 1.81
C LEU A 146 3.63 6.46 2.81
N VAL A 147 3.49 5.15 2.52
CA VAL A 147 2.91 4.15 3.44
C VAL A 147 3.79 3.99 4.67
N ARG A 148 5.13 3.95 4.52
CA ARG A 148 6.06 3.88 5.64
C ARG A 148 5.96 5.10 6.55
N SER A 149 5.85 6.30 5.96
CA SER A 149 5.66 7.54 6.71
C SER A 149 4.33 7.51 7.48
N LEU A 150 3.27 6.95 6.89
CA LEU A 150 1.97 6.77 7.57
C LEU A 150 2.10 5.81 8.75
N LEU A 151 2.79 4.68 8.58
CA LEU A 151 3.03 3.71 9.67
C LEU A 151 3.76 4.34 10.85
N LYS A 152 4.86 5.06 10.58
CA LYS A 152 5.63 5.75 11.64
C LYS A 152 4.78 6.78 12.37
N LYS A 153 3.97 7.55 11.64
CA LYS A 153 3.06 8.54 12.24
C LYS A 153 2.00 7.89 13.15
N MET A 154 1.44 6.75 12.76
CA MET A 154 0.47 6.03 13.59
C MET A 154 1.14 5.47 14.86
N GLU A 155 2.35 4.94 14.76
CA GLU A 155 3.11 4.41 15.90
C GLU A 155 3.41 5.50 16.94
N ILE A 156 3.88 6.68 16.50
CA ILE A 156 4.12 7.83 17.39
C ILE A 156 2.82 8.29 18.07
N SER A 157 1.69 8.30 17.34
CA SER A 157 0.41 8.72 17.93
C SER A 157 -0.08 7.79 19.04
N ILE A 158 0.21 6.49 18.92
CA ILE A 158 -0.11 5.52 19.97
C ILE A 158 0.76 5.76 21.19
N GLN A 159 2.07 5.98 21.01
CA GLN A 159 3.00 6.24 22.10
C GLN A 159 2.58 7.47 22.93
N HIS A 160 2.27 8.60 22.27
CA HIS A 160 1.80 9.81 22.96
C HIS A 160 0.44 9.63 23.64
N SER A 161 -0.41 8.73 23.14
CA SER A 161 -1.68 8.41 23.81
C SER A 161 -1.45 7.69 25.14
N TYR A 162 -0.36 6.94 25.30
CA TYR A 162 0.01 6.31 26.57
C TYR A 162 0.63 7.32 27.55
N ASP A 163 1.49 8.23 27.06
CA ASP A 163 2.11 9.25 27.91
C ASP A 163 1.07 10.24 28.48
N ASN A 164 0.03 10.56 27.71
CA ASN A 164 -1.05 11.45 28.16
C ASN A 164 -1.97 10.82 29.21
N GLN A 165 -2.05 9.49 29.34
CA GLN A 165 -2.84 8.88 30.41
C GLN A 165 -2.24 9.19 31.78
N LEU A 166 -0.91 9.26 31.89
CA LEU A 166 -0.25 9.66 33.13
C LEU A 166 -0.52 11.12 33.48
N HIS A 167 -0.52 12.01 32.48
CA HIS A 167 -0.89 13.42 32.67
C HIS A 167 -2.37 13.56 33.05
N GLN A 168 -3.27 12.72 32.53
CA GLN A 168 -4.70 12.72 32.87
C GLN A 168 -4.96 12.20 34.29
N ILE A 169 -4.15 11.24 34.77
CA ILE A 169 -4.17 10.75 36.16
C ILE A 169 -3.60 11.82 37.10
N VAL A 170 -2.52 12.51 36.72
CA VAL A 170 -1.87 13.55 37.53
C VAL A 170 -2.69 14.86 37.56
N SER A 171 -3.43 15.17 36.50
CA SER A 171 -4.26 16.39 36.42
C SER A 171 -5.62 16.26 37.13
N GLY A 172 -5.96 15.09 37.66
CA GLY A 172 -7.14 14.92 38.53
C GLY A 172 -8.50 14.92 37.82
N ASP A 173 -8.55 14.81 36.50
CA ASP A 173 -9.82 14.83 35.73
C ASP A 173 -10.58 13.48 35.74
N ILE A 174 -10.07 12.47 36.44
CA ILE A 174 -10.79 11.22 36.68
C ILE A 174 -11.55 11.36 38.01
N LYS A 175 -12.84 11.73 37.94
CA LYS A 175 -13.77 11.38 39.02
C LYS A 175 -13.91 9.86 39.05
N MET A 176 -13.26 9.22 40.01
CA MET A 176 -13.52 7.82 40.34
C MET A 176 -14.92 7.70 40.94
N ASP A 177 -15.92 7.46 40.09
CA ASP A 177 -17.23 6.97 40.53
C ASP A 177 -17.16 5.45 40.74
N SER A 178 -16.33 4.99 41.68
CA SER A 178 -16.47 3.68 42.34
C SER A 178 -15.45 3.54 43.47
N PRO A 179 -15.84 2.98 44.64
CA PRO A 179 -14.97 2.91 45.80
C PRO A 179 -13.86 1.87 45.62
N PRO A 180 -12.72 2.07 46.29
CA PRO A 180 -11.56 1.18 46.16
C PRO A 180 -11.82 -0.13 46.91
N TYR A 181 -11.78 -1.25 46.20
CA TYR A 181 -11.50 -2.53 46.84
C TYR A 181 -10.04 -2.54 47.27
N CYS A 182 -9.79 -2.41 48.57
CA CYS A 182 -8.52 -2.81 49.20
C CYS A 182 -8.50 -4.34 49.37
N PRO A 183 -7.41 -5.03 48.95
CA PRO A 183 -7.08 -6.30 49.53
C PRO A 183 -5.61 -6.32 49.98
N THR A 184 -5.36 -5.90 51.22
CA THR A 184 -4.16 -6.32 51.96
C THR A 184 -4.55 -6.59 53.40
N VAL A 185 -5.18 -7.74 53.61
CA VAL A 185 -5.23 -8.37 54.94
C VAL A 185 -4.04 -9.32 54.99
N ILE A 186 -3.03 -8.95 55.76
CA ILE A 186 -1.92 -9.84 56.13
C ILE A 186 -2.37 -10.60 57.39
N PRO A 187 -2.45 -11.93 57.39
CA PRO A 187 -2.74 -12.69 58.60
C PRO A 187 -1.46 -12.77 59.44
N TYR A 188 -1.52 -12.31 60.69
CA TYR A 188 -0.50 -12.58 61.69
C TYR A 188 -0.83 -13.89 62.41
N GLU A 189 0.06 -14.87 62.29
CA GLU A 189 0.06 -16.10 63.09
C GLU A 189 0.53 -15.81 64.52
N ASN A 190 -0.16 -16.43 65.49
CA ASN A 190 0.15 -16.38 66.91
C ASN A 190 1.42 -17.18 67.24
N CYS A 191 2.33 -16.58 68.00
CA CYS A 191 3.23 -17.25 68.95
C CYS A 191 3.62 -16.27 70.07
#